data_AF-A0A5J4N8F2-F1
#
_entry.id   AF-A0A5J4N8F2-F1
#
_cell.length_a   1.000
_cell.length_b   1.000
_cell.length_c   1.000
_cell.angle_alpha   90.00
_cell.angle_beta   90.00
_cell.angle_gamma   90.00
#
_symmetry.space_group_name_H-M   'P 1'
#
loop_
_entity.id
_entity.type
_entity.pdbx_description
1 polymer ?
#
loop_
_entity_poly.entity_id
_entity_poly.type
_entity_poly.pdbx_seq_one_letter_code
_entity_poly.pdbx_strand_id
1 'polypeptide(L)'
;MSLVDQLVVDDFWFWQRDLSYFEKPKIRFLRQSYFELRSRSGLYGWSTYTNLNAQLGDSLLIPQMTVSELDDDGDELYDHVTLRLKFRTTEIITGVYALLFFEVQFKEQLMITLQTPVLIQFIGPDKMGGLGYSHVGWLSLYQMQPLVQGRKYNEYNVS
;
A
#
# COMPACT_ATOMS: atom_id res chain seq x y z
N MET A 1 38.49 -9.25 -13.80
CA MET A 1 38.92 -9.27 -15.22
C MET A 1 37.74 -9.75 -16.06
N SER A 2 37.20 -8.86 -16.90
CA SER A 2 36.28 -9.04 -18.04
C SER A 2 35.35 -7.81 -18.07
N LEU A 3 35.82 -6.70 -18.66
CA LEU A 3 35.45 -6.24 -20.02
C LEU A 3 33.97 -5.80 -20.02
N VAL A 4 33.65 -4.55 -19.66
CA VAL A 4 33.53 -3.41 -20.59
C VAL A 4 32.79 -3.83 -21.86
N ASP A 5 31.46 -3.92 -21.76
CA ASP A 5 30.61 -3.96 -22.94
C ASP A 5 30.62 -2.57 -23.59
N GLN A 6 31.31 -2.49 -24.72
CA GLN A 6 31.33 -1.35 -25.61
C GLN A 6 29.92 -1.10 -26.13
N LEU A 7 29.45 0.12 -25.95
CA LEU A 7 28.32 0.68 -26.70
C LEU A 7 28.72 0.78 -28.17
N VAL A 8 28.49 -0.28 -28.93
CA VAL A 8 28.44 -0.22 -30.39
C VAL A 8 27.08 0.40 -30.75
N VAL A 9 27.11 1.69 -31.03
CA VAL A 9 26.00 2.40 -31.65
C VAL A 9 26.07 2.10 -33.15
N ASP A 10 25.56 0.93 -33.53
CA ASP A 10 25.21 0.66 -34.93
C ASP A 10 23.72 0.95 -35.10
N ASP A 11 23.48 2.00 -35.88
CA ASP A 11 22.18 2.45 -36.37
C ASP A 11 21.50 1.36 -37.20
N PHE A 12 20.47 0.72 -36.64
CA PHE A 12 19.44 0.03 -37.41
C PHE A 12 18.05 0.41 -36.86
N TRP A 13 17.49 1.43 -37.49
CA TRP A 13 16.17 1.99 -37.23
C TRP A 13 15.08 1.10 -37.85
N PHE A 14 14.50 0.17 -37.08
CA PHE A 14 13.15 -0.37 -37.37
C PHE A 14 12.52 -1.18 -36.23
N TRP A 15 13.28 -1.57 -35.21
CA TRP A 15 12.77 -2.37 -34.10
C TRP A 15 12.77 -1.52 -32.84
N GLN A 16 11.59 -1.24 -32.30
CA GLN A 16 11.46 -0.69 -30.95
C GLN A 16 12.12 -1.69 -30.01
N ARG A 17 13.24 -1.30 -29.40
CA ARG A 17 13.92 -2.12 -28.39
C ARG A 17 13.20 -1.89 -27.06
N ASP A 18 12.43 -2.87 -26.64
CA ASP A 18 11.84 -2.85 -25.31
C ASP A 18 12.94 -3.18 -24.29
N LEU A 19 13.29 -2.19 -23.46
CA LEU A 19 14.15 -2.37 -22.30
C LEU A 19 13.26 -2.68 -21.10
N SER A 20 13.26 -3.94 -20.68
CA SER A 20 12.58 -4.39 -19.46
C SER A 20 13.57 -4.47 -18.32
N TYR A 21 13.22 -3.85 -17.20
CA TYR A 21 14.05 -3.81 -16.00
C TYR A 21 13.25 -4.28 -14.78
N PHE A 22 13.91 -5.03 -13.90
CA PHE A 22 13.34 -5.58 -12.67
C PHE A 22 14.15 -5.09 -11.48
N GLU A 23 13.46 -4.50 -10.51
CA GLU A 23 14.02 -3.93 -9.28
C GLU A 23 13.15 -4.36 -8.10
N LYS A 24 13.76 -4.67 -6.94
CA LYS A 24 13.06 -4.87 -5.67
C LYS A 24 12.85 -3.47 -5.06
N PRO A 25 11.62 -2.91 -5.07
CA PRO A 25 11.41 -1.58 -4.50
C PRO A 25 11.50 -1.63 -2.98
N LYS A 26 11.96 -0.53 -2.38
CA LYS A 26 11.86 -0.33 -0.94
C LYS A 26 10.43 0.06 -0.58
N ILE A 27 9.70 -0.85 0.05
CA ILE A 27 8.33 -0.63 0.53
C ILE A 27 8.36 -0.28 2.01
N ARG A 28 7.69 0.80 2.39
CA ARG A 28 7.58 1.26 3.78
C ARG A 28 6.14 1.54 4.13
N PHE A 29 5.65 0.97 5.22
CA PHE A 29 4.32 1.31 5.72
C PHE A 29 4.37 2.70 6.38
N LEU A 30 3.52 3.63 5.93
CA LEU A 30 3.51 5.01 6.44
C LEU A 30 2.89 5.12 7.84
N ARG A 31 2.34 4.01 8.37
CA ARG A 31 1.58 3.98 9.64
C ARG A 31 0.42 4.98 9.64
N GLN A 32 -0.06 5.28 8.44
CA GLN A 32 -1.27 6.04 8.17
C GLN A 32 -2.32 5.06 7.69
N SER A 33 -3.49 5.11 8.30
CA SER A 33 -4.54 4.15 8.04
C SER A 33 -5.92 4.68 8.38
N TYR A 34 -6.91 4.10 7.71
CA TYR A 34 -8.32 4.34 7.92
C TYR A 34 -9.05 3.00 7.93
N PHE A 35 -9.96 2.82 8.88
CA PHE A 35 -10.74 1.61 9.03
C PHE A 35 -12.20 1.94 9.24
N GLU A 36 -13.06 1.15 8.63
CA GLU A 36 -14.48 1.07 8.93
C GLU A 36 -14.88 -0.38 9.17
N LEU A 37 -15.68 -0.58 10.21
CA LEU A 37 -16.33 -1.82 10.53
C LEU A 37 -17.82 -1.63 10.32
N ARG A 38 -18.43 -2.50 9.52
CA ARG A 38 -19.86 -2.50 9.29
C ARG A 38 -20.52 -3.56 10.16
N SER A 39 -21.45 -3.15 11.01
CA SER A 39 -22.36 -4.05 11.72
C SER A 39 -23.79 -3.89 11.18
N ARG A 40 -24.73 -4.65 11.74
CA ARG A 40 -26.17 -4.52 11.48
C ARG A 40 -26.75 -3.24 12.08
N SER A 41 -26.20 -2.80 13.21
CA SER A 41 -26.63 -1.60 13.96
C SER A 41 -26.05 -0.31 13.39
N GLY A 42 -24.93 -0.38 12.66
CA GLY A 42 -24.32 0.82 12.10
C GLY A 42 -22.91 0.62 11.57
N LEU A 43 -22.26 1.75 11.30
CA LEU A 43 -20.88 1.84 10.85
C LEU A 43 -20.03 2.42 11.97
N TYR A 44 -18.87 1.81 12.20
CA TYR A 44 -17.89 2.26 13.17
C TYR A 44 -16.57 2.51 12.47
N GLY A 45 -15.88 3.57 12.82
CA GLY A 45 -14.66 3.97 12.13
C GLY A 45 -13.52 4.27 13.09
N TRP A 46 -12.31 4.23 12.55
CA TRP A 46 -11.14 4.81 13.18
C TRP A 46 -10.06 5.10 12.15
N SER A 47 -9.33 6.19 12.35
CA SER A 47 -8.21 6.60 11.52
C SER A 47 -7.02 7.04 12.36
N THR A 48 -5.84 7.00 11.75
CA THR A 48 -4.67 7.74 12.25
C THR A 48 -4.84 9.26 12.10
N TYR A 49 -5.75 9.72 11.23
CA TYR A 49 -6.04 11.14 11.05
C TYR A 49 -7.07 11.62 12.07
N THR A 50 -6.66 12.47 13.00
CA THR A 50 -7.50 12.98 14.09
C THR A 50 -8.72 13.76 13.59
N ASN A 51 -8.59 14.49 12.48
CA ASN A 51 -9.70 15.24 11.87
C ASN A 51 -10.84 14.33 11.43
N LEU A 52 -10.54 13.15 10.89
CA LEU A 52 -11.55 12.16 10.51
C LEU A 52 -12.19 11.53 11.75
N ASN A 53 -11.40 11.26 12.79
CA ASN A 53 -11.92 10.73 14.06
C ASN A 53 -12.91 11.69 14.73
N ALA A 54 -12.69 13.00 14.63
CA ALA A 54 -13.61 14.00 15.16
C ALA A 54 -14.97 14.00 14.45
N GLN A 55 -15.01 13.62 13.16
CA GLN A 55 -16.26 13.53 12.39
C GLN A 55 -17.06 12.26 12.70
N LEU A 56 -16.40 11.21 13.21
CA LEU A 56 -17.04 9.93 13.53
C LEU A 56 -17.87 9.97 14.83
N GLY A 57 -17.56 10.87 15.77
CA GLY A 57 -18.33 11.05 17.00
C GLY A 57 -18.55 9.73 17.76
N ASP A 58 -19.81 9.36 17.97
CA ASP A 58 -20.21 8.14 18.70
C ASP A 58 -19.88 6.84 17.95
N SER A 59 -19.62 6.90 16.64
CA SER A 59 -19.18 5.76 15.81
C SER A 59 -17.68 5.49 15.90
N LEU A 60 -16.93 6.24 16.72
CA LEU A 60 -15.49 6.08 16.86
C LEU A 60 -15.14 4.83 17.70
N LEU A 61 -14.45 3.85 17.09
CA LEU A 61 -13.92 2.67 17.78
C LEU A 61 -12.40 2.61 17.68
N ILE A 62 -11.71 3.05 18.73
CA ILE A 62 -10.24 3.05 18.78
C ILE A 62 -9.73 1.62 18.96
N PRO A 63 -8.95 1.06 18.00
CA PRO A 63 -8.36 -0.26 18.14
C PRO A 63 -7.07 -0.24 18.95
N GLN A 64 -6.70 -1.39 19.50
CA GLN A 64 -5.31 -1.66 19.83
C GLN A 64 -4.58 -2.05 18.53
N MET A 65 -3.61 -1.22 18.13
CA MET A 65 -2.81 -1.41 16.92
C MET A 65 -1.41 -1.91 17.26
N THR A 66 -0.94 -2.92 16.54
CA THR A 66 0.45 -3.38 16.60
C THR A 66 0.96 -3.56 15.18
N VAL A 67 2.15 -3.03 14.91
CA VAL A 67 2.84 -3.11 13.62
C VAL A 67 4.17 -3.81 13.85
N SER A 68 4.43 -4.85 13.07
CA SER A 68 5.73 -5.52 13.01
C SER A 68 6.21 -5.50 11.56
N GLU A 69 7.44 -5.05 11.35
CA GLU A 69 8.10 -5.05 10.05
C GLU A 69 9.31 -5.99 10.20
N LEU A 70 9.40 -6.99 9.34
CA LEU A 70 10.44 -8.03 9.38
C LEU A 70 11.24 -7.98 8.07
N ASP A 71 12.54 -8.14 8.22
CA ASP A 71 13.55 -8.25 7.19
C ASP A 71 14.19 -9.64 7.40
N ASP A 72 13.85 -10.58 6.53
CA ASP A 72 14.20 -11.99 6.70
C ASP A 72 15.55 -12.32 6.03
N ASP A 73 15.93 -11.57 4.98
CA ASP A 73 17.17 -11.77 4.23
C ASP A 73 18.32 -10.83 4.66
N GLY A 74 18.02 -9.83 5.49
CA GLY A 74 18.98 -8.89 6.06
C GLY A 74 19.46 -7.83 5.06
N ASP A 75 18.70 -7.57 4.00
CA ASP A 75 19.05 -6.61 2.95
C ASP A 75 18.67 -5.14 3.27
N GLU A 76 18.23 -4.88 4.51
CA GLU A 76 17.70 -3.59 5.00
C GLU A 76 16.37 -3.15 4.35
N LEU A 77 15.71 -4.06 3.63
CA LEU A 77 14.37 -3.91 3.08
C LEU A 77 13.42 -4.84 3.84
N TYR A 78 12.24 -4.33 4.21
CA TYR A 78 11.25 -5.15 4.89
C TYR A 78 10.56 -6.07 3.89
N ASP A 79 10.64 -7.38 4.12
CA ASP A 79 9.94 -8.40 3.33
C ASP A 79 8.49 -8.57 3.78
N HIS A 80 8.24 -8.37 5.09
CA HIS A 80 6.95 -8.64 5.68
C HIS A 80 6.48 -7.51 6.61
N VAL A 81 5.24 -7.07 6.40
CA VAL A 81 4.54 -6.13 7.29
C VAL A 81 3.34 -6.85 7.90
N THR A 82 3.39 -7.07 9.21
CA THR A 82 2.26 -7.61 9.97
C THR A 82 1.56 -6.49 10.73
N LEU A 83 0.34 -6.18 10.31
CA LEU A 83 -0.56 -5.27 11.00
C LEU A 83 -1.61 -6.05 11.78
N ARG A 84 -1.68 -5.84 13.09
CA ARG A 84 -2.71 -6.40 13.96
C ARG A 84 -3.56 -5.28 14.56
N LEU A 85 -4.87 -5.38 14.37
CA LEU A 85 -5.85 -4.45 14.91
C LEU A 85 -6.87 -5.22 15.73
N LYS A 86 -7.07 -4.79 16.97
CA LYS A 86 -8.07 -5.37 17.86
C LYS A 86 -9.07 -4.29 18.25
N PHE A 87 -10.28 -4.40 17.73
CA PHE A 87 -11.39 -3.53 18.10
C PHE A 87 -12.17 -4.18 19.24
N ARG A 88 -12.48 -3.40 20.27
CA ARG A 88 -13.34 -3.84 21.36
C ARG A 88 -14.78 -3.46 21.04
N THR A 89 -15.55 -4.41 20.53
CA THR A 89 -16.97 -4.24 20.23
C THR A 89 -17.78 -5.44 20.71
N THR A 90 -19.03 -5.22 21.08
CA THR A 90 -20.01 -6.27 21.39
C THR A 90 -20.84 -6.66 20.17
N GLU A 91 -20.66 -5.97 19.06
CA GLU A 91 -21.46 -6.14 17.86
C GLU A 91 -20.87 -7.14 16.89
N ILE A 92 -21.76 -7.75 16.09
CA ILE A 92 -21.35 -8.69 15.05
C ILE A 92 -20.92 -7.89 13.83
N ILE A 93 -19.63 -7.98 13.49
CA ILE A 93 -19.08 -7.31 12.31
C ILE A 93 -19.37 -8.13 11.05
N THR A 94 -19.99 -7.47 10.08
CA THR A 94 -20.43 -8.03 8.78
C THR A 94 -19.55 -7.56 7.63
N GLY A 95 -18.72 -6.54 7.85
CA GLY A 95 -17.82 -6.03 6.83
C GLY A 95 -16.69 -5.22 7.42
N VAL A 96 -15.59 -5.18 6.69
CA VAL A 96 -14.39 -4.41 7.01
C VAL A 96 -13.99 -3.64 5.76
N TYR A 97 -13.69 -2.37 5.93
CA TYR A 97 -13.05 -1.54 4.94
C TYR A 97 -11.80 -0.95 5.57
N ALA A 98 -10.66 -1.07 4.89
CA ALA A 98 -9.39 -0.56 5.37
C ALA A 98 -8.61 0.08 4.23
N LEU A 99 -8.11 1.28 4.48
CA LEU A 99 -7.12 1.95 3.64
C LEU A 99 -5.82 2.04 4.42
N LEU A 100 -4.76 1.47 3.85
CA LEU A 100 -3.41 1.48 4.40
C LEU A 100 -2.50 2.25 3.46
N PHE A 101 -1.74 3.22 3.97
CA PHE A 101 -0.86 4.01 3.11
C PHE A 101 0.57 3.48 3.16
N PHE A 102 1.15 3.31 1.98
CA PHE A 102 2.52 2.83 1.80
C PHE A 102 3.31 3.83 0.97
N GLU A 103 4.62 3.84 1.22
CA GLU A 103 5.61 4.49 0.40
C GLU A 103 6.42 3.43 -0.34
N VAL A 104 6.55 3.60 -1.64
CA VAL A 104 7.32 2.71 -2.52
C VAL A 104 8.42 3.55 -3.14
N GLN A 105 9.67 3.18 -2.88
CA GLN A 105 10.84 3.88 -3.42
C GLN A 105 11.58 2.98 -4.41
N PHE A 106 11.86 3.54 -5.58
CA PHE A 106 12.76 2.99 -6.58
C PHE A 106 14.04 3.84 -6.61
N LYS A 107 15.22 3.22 -6.71
CA LYS A 107 16.52 3.92 -6.61
C LYS A 107 17.57 3.49 -7.63
N GLU A 108 17.42 2.35 -8.27
CA GLU A 108 18.50 1.81 -9.12
C GLU A 108 18.55 2.47 -10.49
N GLN A 109 17.47 2.40 -11.28
CA GLN A 109 17.41 3.04 -12.61
C GLN A 109 16.62 4.34 -12.62
N LEU A 110 15.56 4.41 -11.81
CA LEU A 110 14.67 5.57 -11.72
C LEU A 110 14.49 5.95 -10.26
N MET A 111 14.97 7.15 -9.88
CA MET A 111 14.79 7.68 -8.53
C MET A 111 13.37 8.23 -8.36
N ILE A 112 12.44 7.34 -7.99
CA ILE A 112 11.01 7.66 -7.84
C ILE A 112 10.56 7.27 -6.44
N THR A 113 9.73 8.11 -5.83
CA THR A 113 9.03 7.80 -4.57
C THR A 113 7.53 7.97 -4.78
N LEU A 114 6.78 6.89 -4.60
CA LEU A 114 5.33 6.85 -4.72
C LEU A 114 4.71 6.70 -3.32
N GLN A 115 3.65 7.46 -3.05
CA GLN A 115 2.77 7.20 -1.91
C GLN A 115 1.45 6.65 -2.44
N THR A 116 1.08 5.45 -2.02
CA THR A 116 -0.07 4.73 -2.56
C THR A 116 -0.92 4.10 -1.45
N PRO A 117 -2.25 4.22 -1.52
CA PRO A 117 -3.14 3.49 -0.64
C PRO A 117 -3.34 2.04 -1.12
N VAL A 118 -3.39 1.11 -0.16
CA VAL A 118 -3.84 -0.27 -0.34
C VAL A 118 -5.23 -0.39 0.28
N LEU A 119 -6.20 -0.75 -0.54
CA LEU A 119 -7.57 -1.01 -0.12
C LEU A 119 -7.75 -2.48 0.24
N ILE A 120 -8.22 -2.75 1.44
CA ILE A 120 -8.70 -4.06 1.86
C ILE A 120 -10.18 -3.92 2.18
N GLN A 121 -11.01 -4.58 1.38
CA GLN A 121 -12.45 -4.62 1.60
C GLN A 121 -12.90 -6.07 1.78
N PHE A 122 -13.71 -6.29 2.80
CA PHE A 122 -14.32 -7.57 3.08
C PHE A 122 -15.79 -7.36 3.44
N ILE A 123 -16.65 -8.20 2.85
CA ILE A 123 -18.07 -8.28 3.20
C ILE A 123 -18.37 -9.75 3.44
N GLY A 124 -18.78 -10.07 4.65
CA GLY A 124 -19.14 -11.42 5.05
C GLY A 124 -20.63 -11.54 5.37
N PRO A 125 -21.22 -12.75 5.25
CA PRO A 125 -22.54 -13.02 5.77
C PRO A 125 -22.58 -12.86 7.30
N ASP A 126 -23.75 -12.49 7.82
CA ASP A 126 -24.01 -12.15 9.24
C ASP A 126 -23.64 -13.23 10.27
N LYS A 127 -23.32 -14.46 9.83
CA LYS A 127 -23.02 -15.61 10.70
C LYS A 127 -21.55 -16.03 10.70
N MET A 128 -20.63 -15.19 10.20
CA MET A 128 -19.19 -15.46 10.17
C MET A 128 -18.47 -15.24 11.51
N GLY A 129 -19.02 -15.77 12.60
CA GLY A 129 -18.29 -15.84 13.86
C GLY A 129 -17.14 -16.86 13.77
N GLY A 130 -15.89 -16.39 13.66
CA GLY A 130 -14.70 -17.22 13.90
C GLY A 130 -13.90 -17.70 12.69
N LEU A 131 -14.11 -17.17 11.48
CA LEU A 131 -13.31 -17.55 10.30
C LEU A 131 -12.25 -16.48 9.99
N GLY A 132 -11.03 -16.94 9.70
CA GLY A 132 -9.94 -16.08 9.22
C GLY A 132 -10.15 -15.72 7.75
N TYR A 133 -10.00 -14.43 7.43
CA TYR A 133 -9.95 -13.93 6.05
C TYR A 133 -8.49 -13.73 5.64
N SER A 134 -8.12 -14.23 4.46
CA SER A 134 -6.82 -13.99 3.85
C SER A 134 -7.01 -13.45 2.44
N HIS A 135 -6.25 -12.41 2.09
CA HIS A 135 -6.27 -11.78 0.77
C HIS A 135 -4.84 -11.63 0.27
N VAL A 136 -4.60 -12.07 -0.95
CA VAL A 136 -3.32 -11.90 -1.67
C VAL A 136 -3.62 -11.11 -2.94
N GLY A 137 -2.88 -10.02 -3.16
CA GLY A 137 -3.08 -9.12 -4.28
C GLY A 137 -1.77 -8.81 -5.00
N TRP A 138 -1.88 -8.30 -6.23
CA TRP A 138 -0.77 -7.85 -7.05
C TRP A 138 -0.88 -6.34 -7.26
N LEU A 139 0.24 -5.62 -7.14
CA LEU A 139 0.33 -4.20 -7.47
C LEU A 139 1.12 -4.03 -8.77
N SER A 140 0.51 -3.39 -9.76
CA SER A 140 1.17 -3.06 -11.04
C SER A 140 1.06 -1.56 -11.29
N LEU A 141 2.20 -0.91 -11.53
CA LEU A 141 2.27 0.51 -11.84
C LEU A 141 2.44 0.67 -13.35
N TYR A 142 1.43 1.23 -14.01
CA TYR A 142 1.47 1.57 -15.44
C TYR A 142 1.64 3.08 -15.59
N GLN A 143 2.82 3.50 -16.03
CA GLN A 143 3.13 4.90 -16.24
C GLN A 143 2.77 5.30 -17.69
N MET A 144 1.71 6.08 -17.87
CA MET A 144 1.28 6.52 -19.21
C MET A 144 2.06 7.73 -19.76
N GLN A 145 2.75 8.48 -18.90
CA GLN A 145 3.48 9.69 -19.27
C GLN A 145 4.85 9.74 -18.58
N PRO A 146 5.90 10.26 -19.24
CA PRO A 146 7.22 10.39 -18.63
C PRO A 146 7.17 11.33 -17.41
N LEU A 147 7.78 10.90 -16.31
CA LEU A 147 7.91 11.72 -15.11
C LEU A 147 9.00 12.77 -15.35
N VAL A 148 8.64 14.04 -15.21
CA VAL A 148 9.61 15.14 -15.30
C VAL A 148 10.51 15.13 -14.06
N GLN A 149 11.83 15.17 -14.30
CA GLN A 149 12.85 15.10 -13.25
C GLN A 149 12.69 16.22 -12.20
N GLY A 150 12.85 15.85 -10.92
CA GLY A 150 12.91 16.80 -9.80
C GLY A 150 11.58 17.43 -9.40
N ARG A 151 10.44 16.95 -9.92
CA ARG A 151 9.12 17.46 -9.57
C ARG A 151 8.32 16.46 -8.72
N LYS A 152 7.62 16.99 -7.72
CA LYS A 152 6.58 16.25 -7.00
C LYS A 152 5.31 16.25 -7.86
N TYR A 153 4.93 15.09 -8.37
CA TYR A 153 3.68 14.92 -9.10
C TYR A 153 2.52 14.75 -8.12
N ASN A 154 1.66 15.77 -8.05
CA ASN A 154 0.43 15.78 -7.25
C ASN A 154 -0.82 15.97 -8.13
N GLU A 155 -0.71 15.87 -9.46
CA GLU A 155 -1.82 16.19 -10.37
C GLU A 155 -3.07 15.32 -10.14
N TYR A 156 -2.87 14.10 -9.60
CA TYR A 156 -3.95 13.19 -9.21
C TYR A 156 -4.39 13.34 -7.74
N ASN A 157 -3.69 14.15 -6.94
CA ASN A 157 -4.11 14.54 -5.59
C ASN A 157 -5.04 15.76 -5.72
N VAL A 158 -6.25 15.53 -6.23
CA VAL A 158 -7.27 16.57 -6.28
C VAL A 158 -7.77 16.79 -4.84
N SER A 159 -7.57 18.01 -4.34
CA SER A 159 -8.02 18.47 -3.02
C SER A 159 -9.53 18.52 -2.89
#